data_AF-A0A931MBI8-F1
#
_entry.id   AF-A0A931MBI8-F1
#
_cell.length_a   1.000
_cell.length_b   1.000
_cell.length_c   1.000
_cell.angle_alpha   90.00
_cell.angle_beta   90.00
_cell.angle_gamma   90.00
#
_symmetry.space_group_name_H-M   'P 1'
#
loop_
_entity.id
_entity.type
_entity.pdbx_description
1 polymer ?
#
loop_
_entity_poly.entity_id
_entity_poly.type
_entity_poly.pdbx_seq_one_letter_code
_entity_poly.pdbx_strand_id
1 'polypeptide(L)' 'MKKTPPAKSFDQLQASLLYCPKCARAVQIRERLLLVLPDGQLFEYRCVYCGTSIGERTEKTTKPVKIII' A
#
# COMPACT_ATOMS: atom_id res chain seq x y z
N MET A 1 23.76 -9.02 -27.83
CA MET A 1 23.98 -8.15 -26.66
C MET A 1 22.61 -7.74 -26.11
N LYS A 2 22.15 -8.31 -24.98
CA LYS A 2 20.86 -7.94 -24.37
C LYS A 2 21.10 -6.72 -23.48
N LYS A 3 20.57 -5.55 -23.84
CA LYS A 3 20.60 -4.36 -22.99
C LYS A 3 19.63 -4.58 -21.83
N THR A 4 20.15 -4.86 -20.64
CA THR A 4 19.36 -4.86 -19.41
C THR A 4 19.03 -3.40 -19.07
N PRO A 5 17.75 -2.99 -19.00
CA PRO A 5 17.41 -1.64 -18.59
C PRO A 5 17.88 -1.42 -17.13
N PRO A 6 18.38 -0.22 -16.79
CA PRO A 6 18.80 0.08 -15.41
C PRO A 6 17.61 -0.13 -14.47
N ALA A 7 17.85 -0.81 -13.35
CA ALA A 7 16.85 -1.03 -12.32
C ALA A 7 16.27 0.32 -11.86
N LYS A 8 14.95 0.49 -11.97
CA LYS A 8 14.27 1.71 -11.50
C LYS A 8 14.21 1.70 -9.98
N SER A 9 15.15 2.38 -9.32
CA SER A 9 15.27 2.41 -7.86
C SER A 9 14.18 3.22 -7.12
N PHE A 10 13.23 3.83 -7.83
CA PHE A 10 12.22 4.75 -7.27
C PHE A 10 10.80 4.51 -7.81
N ASP A 11 10.49 3.31 -8.31
CA ASP A 11 9.22 3.05 -9.02
C ASP A 11 7.98 3.14 -8.10
N GLN A 12 8.15 2.91 -6.78
CA GLN A 12 7.06 2.97 -5.79
C GLN A 12 7.53 3.64 -4.50
N LEU A 13 6.86 4.73 -4.13
CA LEU A 13 7.03 5.41 -2.85
C LEU A 13 5.87 5.05 -1.93
N GLN A 14 6.18 4.65 -0.70
CA GLN A 14 5.20 4.34 0.32
C GLN A 14 5.38 5.29 1.51
N ALA A 15 4.26 5.68 2.14
CA ALA A 15 4.32 6.50 3.34
C ALA A 15 4.80 5.64 4.51
N SER A 16 5.90 6.01 5.19
CA SER A 16 6.32 5.30 6.40
C SER A 16 5.65 5.84 7.67
N LEU A 17 5.26 7.11 7.65
CA LEU A 17 4.69 7.83 8.79
C LEU A 17 3.38 8.52 8.40
N LEU A 18 2.37 8.41 9.23
CA LEU A 18 1.12 9.17 9.11
C LEU A 18 0.68 9.70 10.48
N TYR A 19 -0.06 10.81 10.48
CA TYR A 19 -0.62 11.37 11.70
C TYR A 19 -1.79 10.54 12.23
N CYS A 20 -1.71 10.06 13.46
CA CYS A 20 -2.81 9.35 14.10
C CYS A 20 -3.68 10.31 14.91
N PRO A 21 -4.99 10.43 14.65
CA PRO A 21 -5.87 11.29 15.43
C PRO A 21 -6.07 10.80 16.87
N LYS A 22 -5.98 9.49 17.13
CA LYS A 22 -6.10 8.94 18.50
C LYS A 22 -4.81 9.08 19.32
N CYS A 23 -3.64 8.97 18.70
CA CYS A 23 -2.36 9.15 19.39
C CYS A 23 -1.86 10.60 19.36
N ALA A 24 -2.55 11.48 18.64
CA ALA A 24 -2.22 12.89 18.43
C ALA A 24 -0.77 13.15 17.99
N ARG A 25 -0.18 12.24 17.19
CA ARG A 25 1.21 12.33 16.73
C ARG A 25 1.43 11.59 15.42
N ALA A 26 2.52 11.91 14.72
CA ALA A 26 3.02 11.09 13.62
C ALA A 26 3.47 9.73 14.15
N VAL A 27 2.93 8.67 13.55
CA VAL A 27 3.21 7.29 13.93
C VAL A 27 3.63 6.48 12.72
N GLN A 28 4.42 5.44 12.95
CA GLN A 28 4.69 4.43 11.93
C GLN A 28 3.39 3.72 11.55
N ILE A 29 3.29 3.36 10.28
CA ILE A 29 2.11 2.69 9.76
C ILE A 29 2.40 1.21 9.46
N ARG A 30 1.35 0.39 9.55
CA ARG A 30 1.34 -0.98 9.00
C ARG A 30 0.28 -1.05 7.93
N GLU A 31 0.64 -1.63 6.80
CA GLU A 31 -0.28 -1.83 5.68
C GLU A 31 -1.02 -3.16 5.86
N ARG A 32 -2.32 -3.14 5.62
CA ARG A 32 -3.16 -4.34 5.62
C ARG A 32 -4.00 -4.36 4.36
N LEU A 33 -3.93 -5.43 3.60
CA LEU A 33 -4.81 -5.64 2.45
C LEU A 33 -6.27 -5.70 2.92
N LEU A 34 -7.10 -4.79 2.42
CA LEU A 34 -8.55 -4.76 2.65
C LEU A 34 -9.29 -5.57 1.59
N LEU A 35 -8.97 -5.32 0.32
CA LEU A 35 -9.75 -5.86 -0.79
C LEU A 35 -8.86 -6.14 -1.99
N VAL A 36 -9.08 -7.29 -2.62
CA VAL A 36 -8.54 -7.61 -3.94
C VAL A 36 -9.61 -7.29 -4.97
N LEU A 37 -9.29 -6.41 -5.91
CA LEU A 37 -10.13 -6.03 -7.03
C LEU A 37 -9.53 -6.61 -8.34
N PRO A 38 -10.33 -6.72 -9.42
CA PRO A 38 -9.80 -7.15 -10.71
C PRO A 38 -8.66 -6.27 -11.24
N ASP A 39 -8.75 -4.96 -10.97
CA ASP A 39 -7.81 -3.95 -11.47
C ASP A 39 -6.75 -3.54 -10.45
N GLY A 40 -6.71 -4.17 -9.27
CA GLY A 40 -5.81 -3.74 -8.21
C GLY A 40 -6.11 -4.25 -6.81
N GLN A 41 -5.42 -3.69 -5.83
CA GLN A 41 -5.53 -4.05 -4.41
C GLN A 41 -5.75 -2.78 -3.59
N LEU A 42 -6.70 -2.83 -2.67
CA LEU A 42 -6.94 -1.77 -1.69
C LEU A 42 -6.28 -2.16 -0.36
N PHE A 43 -5.45 -1.28 0.16
CA PHE A 43 -4.77 -1.41 1.43
C PHE A 43 -5.24 -0.35 2.41
N GLU A 44 -5.32 -0.73 3.68
CA GLU A 44 -5.51 0.15 4.81
C GLU A 44 -4.17 0.42 5.51
N TYR A 45 -3.96 1.66 5.90
CA TYR A 45 -2.87 2.06 6.78
C TYR A 45 -3.36 2.14 8.22
N ARG A 46 -2.75 1.34 9.09
CA ARG A 46 -3.13 1.27 10.50
C ARG A 46 -2.00 1.77 11.40
N CYS A 47 -2.39 2.47 12.46
CA CYS A 47 -1.47 2.85 13.53
C CYS A 47 -0.82 1.60 14.14
N VAL A 48 0.51 1.58 14.22
CA VAL A 48 1.21 0.46 14.90
C VAL A 48 0.90 0.37 16.39
N TYR A 49 0.49 1.47 17.02
CA TYR A 49 0.25 1.55 18.47
C TYR A 49 -1.20 1.25 18.84
N CYS A 50 -2.16 1.94 18.22
CA CYS A 50 -3.58 1.86 18.59
C CYS A 50 -4.45 1.14 17.56
N GLY A 51 -3.89 0.68 16.43
CA GLY A 51 -4.60 -0.07 15.40
C GLY A 51 -5.66 0.73 14.61
N THR A 52 -5.78 2.03 14.85
CA THR A 52 -6.74 2.92 14.16
C THR A 52 -6.38 3.05 12.69
N SER A 53 -7.40 3.03 11.83
CA SER A 53 -7.27 3.34 10.41
C SER A 53 -6.91 4.81 10.24
N ILE A 54 -5.78 5.10 9.59
CA ILE A 54 -5.26 6.46 9.40
C ILE A 54 -5.27 6.84 7.91
N GLY A 55 -5.45 5.87 7.02
CA GLY A 55 -5.53 6.13 5.59
C GLY A 55 -5.68 4.86 4.78
N GLU A 56 -5.75 5.03 3.47
CA GLU A 56 -5.91 3.95 2.52
C GLU A 56 -4.99 4.19 1.31
N ARG A 57 -4.54 3.11 0.66
CA ARG A 57 -3.85 3.16 -0.63
C ARG A 57 -4.44 2.13 -1.57
N THR A 58 -4.66 2.55 -2.80
CA THR A 58 -5.03 1.64 -3.89
C THR A 58 -3.85 1.42 -4.81
N GLU A 59 -3.42 0.16 -4.96
CA GLU A 59 -2.43 -0.25 -5.95
C GLU A 59 -3.13 -0.80 -7.18
N LYS A 60 -3.00 -0.10 -8.30
CA LYS A 60 -3.51 -0.60 -9.58
C LYS A 60 -2.57 -1.67 -10.13
N THR A 61 -3.11 -2.84 -10.42
CA THR A 61 -2.35 -3.93 -11.04
C THR A 61 -2.79 -4.05 -12.49
N THR A 62 -1.85 -3.99 -13.43
CA THR A 62 -2.13 -4.15 -14.87
C THR A 62 -2.37 -5.61 -15.27
N LYS A 63 -2.10 -6.56 -14.37
CA LYS A 63 -2.31 -8.00 -14.61
C LYS A 63 -3.74 -8.37 -14.18
N PRO A 64 -4.60 -8.84 -15.11
CA PRO A 64 -5.98 -9.19 -14.76
C PRO A 64 -5.98 -10.39 -13.79
N VAL A 65 -6.64 -10.23 -12.65
CA VAL A 65 -6.86 -11.32 -11.69
C VAL A 65 -7.99 -12.21 -12.21
N LYS A 66 -7.70 -13.49 -12.51
CA LYS A 66 -8.73 -14.48 -12.88
C LYS A 66 -9.47 -14.94 -11.63
N ILE A 67 -10.72 -14.50 -11.49
CA ILE A 67 -11.67 -15.06 -10.51
C ILE A 67 -12.29 -16.31 -11.14
N ILE A 68 -12.04 -17.48 -10.55
CA ILE A 68 -12.69 -18.74 -10.93
C ILE A 68 -13.86 -18.93 -9.96
N ILE A 69 -15.08 -18.97 -10.49
CA ILE A 69 -16.32 -19.23 -9.75
C ILE A 69 -16.75 -20.66 -10.03
#